data_AF-A0A077KPS5-F1
#
_entry.id   AF-A0A077KPS5-F1
#
_cell.length_a   1.000
_cell.length_b   1.000
_cell.length_c   1.000
_cell.angle_alpha   90.00
_cell.angle_beta   90.00
_cell.angle_gamma   90.00
#
_symmetry.space_group_name_H-M   'P 1'
#
loop_
_entity.id
_entity.type
_entity.pdbx_description
1 polymer ?
#
loop_
_entity_poly.entity_id
_entity_poly.type
_entity_poly.pdbx_seq_one_letter_code
_entity_poly.pdbx_strand_id
1 'polypeptide(L)'
;MHNNKAQSLSINDYIKFYNEVVPKLNTITTNKTQFYGQEFSKFNTELINKNINIVSLGYGSKTDIGIKNYILRLYFCDSNMDKPALDNRYQIPVISITFEDEIPPQIKSMVQQYHGEWNNAFVQFFSNMKIEKIKFIGLNGYNNYDRSPK
;
A
#
# COMPACT_ATOMS: atom_id res chain seq x y z
N MET A 1 -7.94 -9.75 35.76
CA MET A 1 -8.96 -9.49 34.71
C MET A 1 -8.42 -8.40 33.80
N HIS A 2 -7.83 -8.76 32.66
CA HIS A 2 -7.43 -7.76 31.65
C HIS A 2 -8.62 -7.48 30.74
N ASN A 3 -9.23 -6.31 30.93
CA ASN A 3 -10.29 -5.80 30.09
C ASN A 3 -9.64 -5.17 28.85
N ASN A 4 -9.07 -5.99 27.97
CA ASN A 4 -8.52 -5.51 26.69
C ASN A 4 -9.63 -5.58 25.65
N LYS A 5 -10.61 -4.67 25.75
CA LYS A 5 -11.48 -4.38 24.61
C LYS A 5 -10.61 -3.66 23.60
N ALA A 6 -9.98 -4.40 22.69
CA ALA A 6 -9.55 -3.83 21.42
C ALA A 6 -10.79 -3.12 20.86
N GLN A 7 -10.78 -1.80 20.88
CA GLN A 7 -11.93 -1.02 20.44
C GLN A 7 -12.05 -1.26 18.94
N SER A 8 -12.99 -2.12 18.55
CA SER A 8 -13.28 -2.39 17.14
C SER A 8 -13.58 -1.05 16.49
N LEU A 9 -12.77 -0.67 15.50
CA LEU A 9 -13.03 0.51 14.70
C LEU A 9 -14.40 0.36 14.03
N SER A 10 -15.15 1.46 14.01
CA SER A 10 -16.46 1.49 13.39
C SER A 10 -16.34 1.67 11.89
N ILE A 11 -17.43 1.39 11.16
CA ILE A 11 -17.50 1.69 9.73
C ILE A 11 -17.32 3.19 9.42
N ASN A 12 -17.71 4.07 10.34
CA ASN A 12 -17.53 5.51 10.20
C ASN A 12 -16.05 5.91 10.29
N ASP A 13 -15.27 5.22 11.12
CA ASP A 13 -13.82 5.45 11.21
C ASP A 13 -13.13 5.08 9.89
N TYR A 14 -13.56 3.96 9.28
CA TYR A 14 -13.09 3.57 7.96
C TYR A 14 -13.42 4.61 6.88
N ILE A 15 -14.68 5.06 6.82
CA ILE A 15 -15.11 6.06 5.83
C ILE A 15 -14.32 7.36 6.01
N LYS A 16 -14.08 7.79 7.26
CA LYS A 16 -13.27 8.97 7.55
C LYS A 16 -11.83 8.79 7.05
N PHE A 17 -11.20 7.66 7.37
CA PHE A 17 -9.87 7.32 6.87
C PHE A 17 -9.80 7.35 5.34
N TYR A 18 -10.74 6.68 4.66
CA TYR A 18 -10.77 6.60 3.20
C TYR A 18 -10.87 8.00 2.59
N ASN A 19 -11.78 8.83 3.10
CA ASN A 19 -11.99 10.19 2.61
C ASN A 19 -10.82 11.13 2.90
N GLU A 20 -9.93 10.79 3.83
CA GLU A 20 -8.70 11.54 4.08
C GLU A 20 -7.56 11.11 3.14
N VAL A 21 -7.37 9.80 2.94
CA VAL A 21 -6.23 9.24 2.21
C VAL A 21 -6.43 9.29 0.70
N VAL A 22 -7.61 8.93 0.21
CA VAL A 22 -7.85 8.75 -1.23
C VAL A 22 -7.72 10.04 -2.04
N PRO A 23 -8.19 11.21 -1.59
CA PRO A 23 -7.94 12.46 -2.31
C PRO A 23 -6.44 12.73 -2.50
N LYS A 24 -5.62 12.47 -1.48
CA LYS A 24 -4.15 12.63 -1.54
C LYS A 24 -3.55 11.69 -2.59
N LEU A 25 -3.95 10.42 -2.59
CA LEU A 25 -3.53 9.43 -3.58
C LEU A 25 -3.93 9.81 -5.00
N ASN A 26 -5.16 10.29 -5.21
CA ASN A 26 -5.64 10.74 -6.52
C ASN A 26 -4.82 11.91 -7.08
N THR A 27 -4.20 12.75 -6.25
CA THR A 27 -3.30 13.80 -6.77
C THR A 27 -2.01 13.26 -7.41
N ILE A 28 -1.67 11.99 -7.17
CA ILE A 28 -0.46 11.35 -7.71
C ILE A 28 -0.76 10.55 -8.98
N THR A 29 -2.01 10.11 -9.17
CA THR A 29 -2.38 9.14 -10.21
C THR A 29 -2.11 9.65 -11.61
N THR A 30 -2.26 10.95 -11.85
CA THR A 30 -2.02 11.63 -13.14
C THR A 30 -0.55 11.73 -13.48
N ASN A 31 0.32 11.92 -12.50
CA ASN A 31 1.76 12.12 -12.71
C ASN A 31 2.59 10.87 -12.44
N LYS A 32 1.97 9.72 -12.13
CA LYS A 32 2.68 8.50 -11.72
C LYS A 32 3.74 8.00 -12.73
N THR A 33 3.57 8.31 -14.01
CA THR A 33 4.52 7.93 -15.07
C THR A 33 5.88 8.63 -14.93
N GLN A 34 5.95 9.78 -14.25
CA GLN A 34 7.21 10.47 -13.97
C GLN A 34 8.17 9.65 -13.09
N PHE A 35 7.63 8.66 -12.37
CA PHE A 35 8.40 7.77 -11.51
C PHE A 35 8.84 6.48 -12.22
N TYR A 36 8.43 6.25 -13.46
CA TYR A 36 8.85 5.04 -14.18
C TYR A 36 10.32 5.17 -14.58
N GLY A 37 11.08 4.08 -14.42
CA GLY A 37 12.53 4.04 -14.53
C GLY A 37 13.29 4.76 -13.40
N GLN A 38 12.57 5.38 -12.45
CA GLN A 38 13.17 6.05 -11.31
C GLN A 38 13.30 5.11 -10.12
N GLU A 39 14.23 5.43 -9.23
CA GLU A 39 14.37 4.78 -7.93
C GLU A 39 13.14 5.00 -7.05
N PHE A 40 12.74 3.97 -6.31
CA PHE A 40 11.62 4.01 -5.37
C PHE A 40 11.73 5.14 -4.34
N SER A 41 12.95 5.50 -3.93
CA SER A 41 13.21 6.60 -3.01
C SER A 41 12.51 7.91 -3.43
N LYS A 42 12.49 8.22 -4.73
CA LYS A 42 11.81 9.40 -5.28
C LYS A 42 10.30 9.32 -5.11
N PHE A 43 9.72 8.16 -5.39
CA PHE A 43 8.28 7.94 -5.21
C PHE A 43 7.88 7.96 -3.73
N ASN A 44 8.67 7.32 -2.86
CA ASN A 44 8.44 7.34 -1.41
C ASN A 44 8.49 8.76 -0.83
N THR A 45 9.39 9.61 -1.34
CA THR A 45 9.47 11.03 -0.95
C THR A 45 8.20 11.78 -1.33
N GLU A 46 7.62 11.52 -2.50
CA GLU A 46 6.35 12.12 -2.91
C GLU A 46 5.20 11.71 -1.98
N LEU A 47 5.15 10.44 -1.56
CA LEU A 47 4.15 9.97 -0.60
C LEU A 47 4.28 10.69 0.75
N ILE A 48 5.51 10.83 1.25
CA ILE A 48 5.81 11.55 2.49
C ILE A 48 5.41 13.03 2.37
N ASN A 49 5.78 13.70 1.27
CA ASN A 49 5.44 15.11 1.05
C ASN A 49 3.92 15.37 0.99
N LYS A 50 3.13 14.37 0.59
CA LYS A 50 1.67 14.42 0.60
C LYS A 50 1.03 13.96 1.91
N ASN A 51 1.83 13.71 2.95
CA ASN A 51 1.38 13.20 4.23
C ASN A 51 0.55 11.91 4.09
N ILE A 52 1.04 10.98 3.27
CA ILE A 52 0.45 9.65 3.10
C ILE A 52 1.25 8.67 3.96
N ASN A 53 0.61 8.15 4.99
CA ASN A 53 1.22 7.18 5.90
C ASN A 53 1.00 5.75 5.39
N ILE A 54 2.08 5.03 5.14
CA ILE A 54 2.05 3.60 4.81
C ILE A 54 2.05 2.82 6.13
N VAL A 55 1.14 1.87 6.28
CA VAL A 55 0.98 1.06 7.50
C VAL A 55 1.71 -0.27 7.37
N SER A 56 1.49 -0.96 6.25
CA SER A 56 2.05 -2.29 6.02
C SER A 56 2.34 -2.52 4.56
N LEU A 57 3.02 -3.63 4.27
CA LEU A 57 3.35 -4.02 2.92
C LEU A 57 2.98 -5.47 2.63
N GLY A 58 2.80 -5.74 1.35
CA GLY A 58 2.79 -7.08 0.79
C GLY A 58 3.77 -7.15 -0.37
N TYR A 59 4.18 -8.36 -0.75
CA TYR A 59 5.01 -8.56 -1.93
C TYR A 59 4.54 -9.78 -2.71
N GLY A 60 4.95 -9.89 -3.98
CA GLY A 60 4.62 -11.06 -4.78
C GLY A 60 5.21 -11.03 -6.18
N SER A 61 4.89 -12.08 -6.92
CA SER A 61 5.28 -12.29 -8.32
C SER A 61 4.42 -11.51 -9.30
N LYS A 62 4.90 -11.40 -10.55
CA LYS A 62 4.13 -10.82 -11.67
C LYS A 62 2.98 -11.73 -12.13
N THR A 63 3.07 -13.03 -11.84
CA THR A 63 2.11 -14.08 -12.25
C THR A 63 1.84 -15.03 -11.09
N ASP A 64 0.67 -15.66 -11.06
CA ASP A 64 0.24 -16.50 -9.92
C ASP A 64 1.15 -17.72 -9.65
N ILE A 65 1.85 -18.22 -10.68
CA ILE A 65 2.80 -19.33 -10.58
C ILE A 65 4.26 -18.87 -10.46
N GLY A 66 4.51 -17.57 -10.48
CA GLY A 66 5.86 -17.01 -10.44
C GLY A 66 6.51 -17.19 -9.06
N ILE A 67 7.73 -17.72 -9.03
CA ILE A 67 8.50 -17.88 -7.79
C ILE A 67 9.27 -16.62 -7.39
N LYS A 68 9.50 -15.72 -8.36
CA LYS A 68 10.29 -14.50 -8.20
C LYS A 68 9.40 -13.32 -7.85
N ASN A 69 9.82 -12.52 -6.88
CA ASN A 69 9.05 -11.38 -6.42
C ASN A 69 9.43 -10.11 -7.18
N TYR A 70 8.45 -9.37 -7.67
CA TYR A 70 8.67 -8.11 -8.39
C TYR A 70 7.70 -7.01 -7.97
N ILE A 71 6.63 -7.38 -7.27
CA ILE A 71 5.55 -6.47 -6.90
C ILE A 71 5.68 -6.16 -5.42
N LEU A 72 5.70 -4.87 -5.09
CA LEU A 72 5.45 -4.32 -3.76
C LEU A 72 4.01 -3.79 -3.71
N ARG A 73 3.29 -4.10 -2.65
CA ARG A 73 1.96 -3.54 -2.34
C ARG A 73 2.07 -2.73 -1.06
N LEU A 74 1.61 -1.49 -1.08
CA LEU A 74 1.57 -0.59 0.06
C LEU A 74 0.13 -0.45 0.54
N TYR A 75 -0.09 -0.71 1.82
CA TYR A 75 -1.39 -0.59 2.49
C TYR A 75 -1.38 0.61 3.44
N PHE A 76 -2.52 1.29 3.55
CA PHE A 76 -2.65 2.55 4.29
C PHE A 76 -3.48 2.42 5.57
N CYS A 77 -4.10 1.26 5.80
CA CYS A 77 -4.87 0.93 6.99
C CYS A 77 -4.33 -0.36 7.63
N ASP A 78 -4.61 -0.53 8.92
CA ASP A 78 -4.26 -1.73 9.67
C ASP A 78 -5.38 -2.78 9.61
N SER A 79 -5.11 -3.95 10.19
CA SER A 79 -6.08 -5.05 10.23
C SER A 79 -7.36 -4.72 11.02
N ASN A 80 -7.31 -3.78 11.97
CA ASN A 80 -8.50 -3.35 12.72
C ASN A 80 -9.45 -2.53 11.85
N MET A 81 -8.90 -1.80 10.88
CA MET A 81 -9.63 -0.93 9.97
C MET A 81 -10.04 -1.65 8.67
N ASP A 82 -9.30 -2.69 8.26
CA ASP A 82 -9.68 -3.55 7.13
C ASP A 82 -10.97 -4.33 7.37
N LYS A 83 -11.18 -4.83 8.60
CA LYS A 83 -12.33 -5.70 8.90
C LYS A 83 -13.68 -5.02 8.64
N PRO A 84 -13.96 -3.80 9.14
CA PRO A 84 -15.18 -3.08 8.79
C PRO A 84 -15.36 -2.85 7.29
N ALA A 85 -14.27 -2.59 6.55
CA ALA A 85 -14.33 -2.40 5.11
C ALA A 85 -14.74 -3.69 4.38
N LEU A 86 -14.10 -4.81 4.72
CA LEU A 86 -14.38 -6.12 4.11
C LEU A 86 -15.80 -6.59 4.44
N ASP A 87 -16.25 -6.46 5.69
CA ASP A 87 -17.59 -6.83 6.13
C ASP A 87 -18.68 -6.06 5.35
N ASN A 88 -18.38 -4.83 4.90
CA ASN A 88 -19.28 -3.98 4.11
C ASN A 88 -18.96 -3.95 2.60
N ARG A 89 -18.00 -4.77 2.13
CA ARG A 89 -17.55 -4.82 0.73
C ARG A 89 -17.04 -3.48 0.19
N TYR A 90 -16.45 -2.65 1.04
CA TYR A 90 -15.84 -1.39 0.65
C TYR A 90 -14.46 -1.59 0.02
N GLN A 91 -14.08 -0.63 -0.82
CA GLN A 91 -12.77 -0.58 -1.48
C GLN A 91 -11.70 -0.19 -0.49
N ILE A 92 -10.62 -0.98 -0.42
CA ILE A 92 -9.41 -0.69 0.35
C ILE A 92 -8.38 -0.05 -0.59
N PRO A 93 -7.90 1.17 -0.30
CA PRO A 93 -6.93 1.83 -1.15
C PRO A 93 -5.58 1.10 -1.06
N VAL A 94 -4.98 0.82 -2.22
CA VAL A 94 -3.68 0.14 -2.32
C VAL A 94 -2.86 0.76 -3.45
N ILE A 95 -1.55 0.92 -3.23
CA ILE A 95 -0.59 1.16 -4.31
C ILE A 95 0.15 -0.15 -4.58
N SER A 96 0.15 -0.59 -5.84
CA SER A 96 0.94 -1.71 -6.32
C SER A 96 2.03 -1.20 -7.24
N ILE A 97 3.28 -1.50 -6.90
CA ILE A 97 4.49 -1.07 -7.60
C ILE A 97 5.15 -2.32 -8.15
N THR A 98 5.38 -2.36 -9.45
CA THR A 98 6.18 -3.40 -10.10
C THR A 98 7.57 -2.83 -10.34
N PHE A 99 8.59 -3.56 -9.92
CA PHE A 99 9.99 -3.21 -10.16
C PHE A 99 10.52 -3.88 -11.43
N GLU A 100 11.52 -3.24 -12.05
CA GLU A 100 12.23 -3.77 -13.22
C GLU A 100 12.96 -5.07 -12.86
N ASP A 101 13.68 -5.05 -11.73
CA ASP A 101 14.44 -6.17 -11.19
C ASP A 101 13.68 -6.94 -10.10
N GLU A 102 14.11 -8.18 -9.87
CA GLU A 102 13.57 -9.02 -8.80
C GLU A 102 13.83 -8.37 -7.43
N ILE A 103 12.79 -8.31 -6.60
CA ILE A 103 12.90 -7.95 -5.19
C ILE A 103 13.81 -8.99 -4.52
N PRO A 104 14.91 -8.56 -3.89
CA PRO A 104 15.86 -9.49 -3.30
C PRO A 104 15.18 -10.48 -2.33
N PRO A 105 15.53 -11.79 -2.35
CA PRO A 105 14.87 -12.80 -1.53
C PRO A 105 14.86 -12.52 -0.03
N GLN A 106 15.75 -11.65 0.48
CA GLN A 106 15.77 -11.22 1.87
C GLN A 106 14.46 -10.54 2.32
N ILE A 107 13.60 -10.10 1.40
CA ILE A 107 12.28 -9.54 1.74
C ILE A 107 11.46 -10.50 2.61
N LYS A 108 11.58 -11.82 2.41
CA LYS A 108 10.85 -12.82 3.18
C LYS A 108 11.23 -12.81 4.65
N SER A 109 12.52 -12.79 4.97
CA SER A 109 13.00 -12.74 6.35
C SER A 109 12.68 -11.38 6.99
N MET A 110 12.78 -10.28 6.24
CA MET A 110 12.44 -8.96 6.76
C MET A 110 10.96 -8.85 7.11
N VAL A 111 10.06 -9.34 6.24
CA VAL A 111 8.61 -9.35 6.53
C VAL A 111 8.29 -10.21 7.75
N GLN A 112 8.97 -11.34 7.94
CA GLN A 112 8.80 -12.14 9.15
C GLN A 112 9.29 -11.40 10.40
N GLN A 113 10.44 -10.73 10.32
CA GLN A 113 11.04 -10.01 11.44
C GLN A 113 10.21 -8.80 11.88
N TYR A 114 9.66 -8.05 10.93
CA TYR A 114 8.90 -6.82 11.18
C TYR A 114 7.39 -7.02 11.05
N HIS A 115 6.91 -8.27 10.99
CA HIS A 115 5.49 -8.62 10.84
C HIS A 115 4.79 -7.92 9.65
N GLY A 116 5.54 -7.57 8.61
CA GLY A 116 5.02 -6.84 7.43
C GLY A 116 4.69 -5.36 7.68
N GLU A 117 4.96 -4.83 8.87
CA GLU A 117 4.73 -3.42 9.21
C GLU A 117 5.75 -2.52 8.50
N TRP A 118 5.25 -1.46 7.85
CA TRP A 118 6.12 -0.54 7.13
C TRP A 118 7.00 0.26 8.09
N ASN A 119 8.30 0.33 7.81
CA ASN A 119 9.28 1.00 8.66
C ASN A 119 10.53 1.41 7.86
N ASN A 120 11.47 2.10 8.51
CA ASN A 120 12.68 2.62 7.87
C ASN A 120 13.58 1.53 7.24
N ALA A 121 13.58 0.30 7.77
CA ALA A 121 14.34 -0.79 7.17
C ALA A 121 13.78 -1.15 5.79
N PHE A 122 12.46 -1.15 5.62
CA PHE A 122 11.83 -1.36 4.31
C PHE A 122 12.05 -0.18 3.36
N VAL A 123 11.99 1.06 3.87
CA VAL A 123 12.29 2.26 3.06
C VAL A 123 13.69 2.14 2.45
N GLN A 124 14.69 1.77 3.26
CA GLN A 124 16.07 1.57 2.79
C GLN A 124 16.20 0.37 1.85
N PHE A 125 15.55 -0.75 2.17
CA PHE A 125 15.62 -1.97 1.36
C PHE A 125 15.12 -1.75 -0.07
N PHE A 126 14.03 -1.00 -0.24
CA PHE A 126 13.46 -0.71 -1.55
C PHE A 126 14.08 0.51 -2.25
N SER A 127 14.87 1.35 -1.55
CA SER A 127 15.16 2.73 -1.97
C SER A 127 15.68 2.85 -3.41
N ASN A 128 16.57 1.96 -3.81
CA ASN A 128 17.27 2.02 -5.09
C ASN A 128 16.63 1.13 -6.17
N MET A 129 15.54 0.43 -5.84
CA MET A 129 14.82 -0.40 -6.81
C MET A 129 14.14 0.50 -7.85
N LYS A 130 14.36 0.18 -9.13
CA LYS A 130 13.76 0.93 -10.24
C LYS A 130 12.34 0.49 -10.50
N ILE A 131 11.45 1.48 -10.60
CA ILE A 131 10.03 1.28 -10.81
C ILE A 131 9.75 1.02 -12.30
N GLU A 132 9.20 -0.14 -12.62
CA GLU A 132 8.65 -0.42 -13.95
C GLU A 132 7.25 0.21 -14.11
N LYS A 133 6.40 0.05 -13.09
CA LYS A 133 4.98 0.45 -13.17
C LYS A 133 4.38 0.70 -11.80
N ILE A 134 3.44 1.66 -11.75
CA ILE A 134 2.64 1.95 -10.55
C ILE A 134 1.14 1.82 -10.89
N LYS A 135 0.42 1.08 -10.06
CA LYS A 135 -1.05 0.94 -10.11
C LYS A 135 -1.63 1.42 -8.79
N PHE A 136 -2.69 2.21 -8.89
CA PHE A 136 -3.50 2.64 -7.76
C PHE A 136 -4.84 1.91 -7.84
N ILE A 137 -5.29 1.36 -6.71
CA ILE A 137 -6.45 0.47 -6.62
C ILE A 137 -7.38 1.00 -5.53
N GLY A 138 -8.68 0.93 -5.77
CA GLY A 138 -9.71 1.25 -4.78
C GLY A 138 -9.80 2.75 -4.48
N LEU A 139 -9.69 3.60 -5.51
CA LEU A 139 -9.71 5.07 -5.32
C LEU A 139 -10.98 5.76 -5.86
N ASN A 140 -11.83 5.09 -6.65
CA ASN A 140 -13.06 5.67 -7.21
C ASN A 140 -14.27 5.61 -6.25
N GLY A 141 -14.04 5.91 -4.97
CA GLY A 141 -15.05 5.89 -3.90
C GLY A 141 -15.10 4.57 -3.12
N TYR A 142 -15.28 4.66 -1.80
CA TYR A 142 -15.19 3.50 -0.91
C TYR A 142 -16.29 2.46 -1.18
N ASN A 143 -17.46 2.87 -1.67
CA ASN A 143 -18.61 2.01 -1.96
C ASN A 143 -18.82 1.76 -3.46
N ASN A 144 -17.88 2.17 -4.31
CA ASN A 144 -17.97 1.94 -5.75
C ASN A 144 -17.34 0.60 -6.10
N TYR A 145 -17.98 -0.18 -6.98
CA TYR A 145 -17.41 -1.43 -7.46
C TYR A 145 -16.25 -1.21 -8.45
N ASP A 146 -16.23 -0.07 -9.14
CA ASP A 146 -15.08 0.34 -9.94
C ASP A 146 -13.89 0.69 -9.03
N ARG A 147 -12.79 -0.06 -9.19
CA ARG A 147 -11.57 0.07 -8.39
C ARG A 147 -10.55 1.01 -9.00
N SER A 148 -10.85 1.62 -10.15
CA SER A 148 -9.93 2.51 -10.84
C SER A 148 -9.65 3.80 -10.05
N PRO A 149 -8.59 4.55 -10.39
CA PRO A 149 -8.43 5.94 -9.98
C PRO A 149 -9.57 6.83 -10.46
N LYS A 150 -9.86 7.89 -9.69
CA LYS A 150 -10.86 8.90 -10.07
C LYS A 150 -10.27 9.95 -11.01
#